data_AF-A0A9X3T1H9-F1
#
_entry.id   AF-A0A9X3T1H9-F1
#
_cell.length_a   1.000
_cell.length_b   1.000
_cell.length_c   1.000
_cell.angle_alpha   90.00
_cell.angle_beta   90.00
_cell.angle_gamma   90.00
#
_symmetry.space_group_name_H-M   'P 1'
#
loop_
_entity.id
_entity.type
_entity.pdbx_description
1 polymer ?
#
loop_
_entity_poly.entity_id
_entity_poly.type
_entity_poly.pdbx_seq_one_letter_code
_entity_poly.pdbx_strand_id
1 'polypeptide(L)'
;REILKQFLACWLVIDPKDLPLSPRITGHPGIGKTTLAMAGARERKQGLYIFQCTADTRPEDLLITPVLAESGTIAYQASSLVTAALTGAVCVLDEGNRMNEKSW
;
A
#
# COMPACT_ATOMS: atom_id res chain seq x y z
N ARG A 1 -10.61 -17.43 -9.11
CA ARG A 1 -10.68 -16.40 -10.20
C ARG A 1 -11.74 -15.35 -9.90
N GLU A 2 -12.90 -15.72 -9.35
CA GLU A 2 -13.97 -14.77 -9.01
C GLU A 2 -13.58 -13.72 -7.95
N ILE A 3 -12.93 -14.12 -6.86
CA ILE A 3 -12.45 -13.18 -5.82
C ILE A 3 -11.48 -12.14 -6.40
N LEU A 4 -10.55 -12.58 -7.27
CA LEU A 4 -9.63 -11.65 -7.94
C LEU A 4 -10.39 -10.65 -8.83
N LYS A 5 -11.44 -11.10 -9.54
CA LYS A 5 -12.28 -10.20 -10.34
C LYS A 5 -13.01 -9.18 -9.48
N GLN A 6 -13.56 -9.60 -8.34
CA GLN A 6 -14.20 -8.70 -7.37
C GLN A 6 -13.19 -7.68 -6.81
N PHE A 7 -11.98 -8.13 -6.47
CA PHE A 7 -10.90 -7.26 -6.01
C PHE A 7 -10.48 -6.24 -7.08
N LEU A 8 -10.34 -6.66 -8.34
CA LEU A 8 -9.98 -5.76 -9.44
C LEU A 8 -11.06 -4.71 -9.75
N ALA A 9 -12.32 -5.00 -9.42
CA ALA A 9 -13.41 -4.03 -9.56
C ALA A 9 -13.23 -2.80 -8.65
N CYS A 10 -12.40 -2.87 -7.61
CA CYS A 10 -12.07 -1.72 -6.78
C CYS A 10 -11.38 -0.59 -7.55
N TRP A 11 -10.80 -0.85 -8.71
CA TRP A 11 -10.20 0.17 -9.58
C TRP A 11 -11.09 0.58 -10.76
N LEU A 12 -12.34 0.13 -10.81
CA LEU A 12 -13.26 0.55 -11.85
C LEU A 12 -13.63 2.03 -11.63
N VAL A 13 -13.37 2.85 -12.65
CA VAL A 13 -13.66 4.29 -12.72
C VAL A 13 -14.59 4.47 -13.91
N ILE A 14 -15.77 5.08 -13.71
CA ILE A 14 -16.77 5.27 -14.77
C ILE A 14 -16.72 6.71 -15.27
N ASP A 15 -16.73 7.68 -14.36
CA ASP A 15 -16.50 9.09 -14.67
C ASP A 15 -15.00 9.43 -14.52
N PRO A 16 -14.44 10.29 -15.39
CA PRO A 16 -13.04 10.74 -15.24
C PRO A 16 -12.68 11.38 -13.89
N LYS A 17 -13.67 11.82 -13.11
CA LYS A 17 -13.49 12.38 -11.76
C LYS A 17 -13.56 11.32 -10.65
N ASP A 18 -13.96 10.09 -10.95
CA ASP A 18 -14.05 9.04 -9.94
C ASP A 18 -12.64 8.63 -9.48
N LEU A 19 -12.50 8.42 -8.18
CA LEU A 19 -11.28 7.84 -7.60
C LEU A 19 -11.48 6.33 -7.42
N PRO A 20 -10.44 5.51 -7.68
CA PRO A 20 -10.50 4.09 -7.36
C PRO A 20 -10.65 3.90 -5.85
N LEU A 21 -11.26 2.79 -5.45
CA LEU A 21 -11.40 2.40 -4.06
C LEU A 21 -10.05 1.94 -3.49
N SER A 22 -9.86 2.18 -2.20
CA SER A 22 -8.75 1.60 -1.41
C SER A 22 -9.30 0.49 -0.50
N PRO A 23 -9.46 -0.74 -1.01
CA PRO A 23 -10.17 -1.79 -0.30
C PRO A 23 -9.38 -2.30 0.92
N ARG A 24 -10.09 -2.51 2.03
CA ARG A 24 -9.58 -3.26 3.17
C ARG A 24 -9.87 -4.74 2.98
N ILE A 25 -8.82 -5.56 2.85
CA ILE A 25 -8.97 -7.02 2.75
C ILE A 25 -8.94 -7.62 4.15
N THR A 26 -10.02 -8.29 4.56
CA THR A 26 -10.15 -8.92 5.88
C THR A 26 -10.24 -10.44 5.77
N GLY A 27 -9.99 -11.15 6.88
CA GLY A 27 -10.06 -12.60 6.96
C GLY A 27 -8.92 -13.20 7.77
N HIS A 28 -9.04 -14.49 8.08
CA HIS A 28 -8.09 -15.23 8.91
C HIS A 28 -6.64 -15.12 8.39
N PRO A 29 -5.62 -15.18 9.27
CA PRO A 29 -4.22 -15.31 8.86
C PRO A 29 -4.00 -16.50 7.92
N GLY A 30 -3.09 -16.35 6.96
CA GLY A 30 -2.74 -17.44 6.03
C GLY A 30 -3.71 -17.70 4.87
N ILE A 31 -4.88 -17.04 4.81
CA ILE A 31 -5.87 -17.26 3.74
C ILE A 31 -5.47 -16.68 2.36
N GLY A 32 -4.27 -16.09 2.25
CA GLY A 32 -3.75 -15.56 0.99
C GLY A 32 -4.13 -14.11 0.66
N LYS A 33 -4.40 -13.26 1.67
CA LYS A 33 -4.74 -11.83 1.46
C LYS A 33 -3.65 -11.07 0.70
N THR A 34 -2.40 -11.18 1.14
CA THR A 34 -1.25 -10.55 0.48
C THR A 34 -1.06 -11.13 -0.91
N THR A 35 -1.24 -12.44 -1.07
CA THR A 35 -1.20 -13.12 -2.38
C THR A 35 -2.27 -12.59 -3.35
N LEU A 36 -3.49 -12.32 -2.87
CA LEU A 36 -4.56 -11.71 -3.66
C LEU A 36 -4.17 -10.31 -4.14
N ALA A 37 -3.60 -9.48 -3.25
CA ALA A 37 -3.12 -8.16 -3.61
C ALA A 37 -1.97 -8.21 -4.63
N MET A 38 -1.02 -9.13 -4.45
CA MET A 38 0.07 -9.38 -5.42
C MET A 38 -0.45 -9.82 -6.79
N ALA A 39 -1.42 -10.73 -6.82
CA ALA A 39 -2.05 -11.17 -8.05
C ALA A 39 -2.79 -10.02 -8.75
N GLY A 40 -3.47 -9.16 -7.99
CA GLY A 40 -4.15 -7.97 -8.51
C GLY A 40 -3.18 -6.96 -9.13
N ALA A 41 -2.08 -6.63 -8.45
CA ALA A 41 -1.05 -5.73 -9.00
C ALA A 41 -0.45 -6.29 -10.30
N ARG A 42 -0.17 -7.61 -10.34
CA ARG A 42 0.32 -8.30 -11.53
C ARG A 42 -0.67 -8.23 -12.70
N GLU A 43 -1.95 -8.50 -12.46
CA GLU A 43 -2.99 -8.41 -13.50
C GLU A 43 -3.13 -6.99 -14.05
N ARG A 44 -2.99 -5.99 -13.17
CA ARG A 44 -3.02 -4.56 -13.53
C ARG A 44 -1.74 -4.07 -14.20
N LYS A 45 -0.68 -4.89 -14.25
CA LYS A 45 0.65 -4.53 -14.77
C LYS A 45 1.22 -3.27 -14.09
N GLN A 46 0.93 -3.10 -12.80
CA GLN A 46 1.45 -2.00 -11.98
C GLN A 46 2.52 -2.55 -11.03
N GLY A 47 3.46 -1.69 -10.63
CA GLY A 47 4.40 -2.01 -9.56
C GLY A 47 3.65 -2.36 -8.26
N LEU A 48 4.32 -3.08 -7.36
CA LEU A 48 3.79 -3.42 -6.05
C LEU A 48 4.79 -3.03 -4.98
N TYR A 49 4.33 -2.24 -4.02
CA TYR A 49 5.06 -1.89 -2.82
C TYR A 49 4.29 -2.41 -1.60
N ILE A 50 4.96 -3.13 -0.73
CA ILE A 50 4.38 -3.62 0.52
C ILE A 50 5.01 -2.82 1.66
N PHE A 51 4.18 -2.29 2.54
CA PHE A 51 4.60 -1.74 3.81
C PHE A 51 4.05 -2.64 4.91
N GLN A 52 4.93 -3.16 5.76
CA GLN A 52 4.52 -4.01 6.88
C GLN A 52 4.23 -3.14 8.10
N CYS A 53 2.96 -3.00 8.45
CA CYS A 53 2.55 -2.22 9.59
C CYS A 53 2.82 -2.96 10.91
N THR A 54 3.17 -2.19 11.94
CA THR A 54 3.35 -2.65 13.32
C THR A 54 2.59 -1.72 14.26
N ALA A 55 2.55 -2.06 15.55
CA ALA A 55 1.96 -1.19 16.57
C ALA A 55 2.72 0.14 16.75
N ASP A 56 4.00 0.14 16.38
CA ASP A 56 4.87 1.32 16.47
C ASP A 56 4.85 2.16 15.19
N THR A 57 4.19 1.70 14.10
CA THR A 57 4.04 2.49 12.88
C THR A 57 3.29 3.78 13.18
N ARG A 58 3.91 4.91 12.81
CA ARG A 58 3.36 6.25 12.95
C ARG A 58 3.02 6.84 11.57
N PRO A 59 2.18 7.88 11.49
CA PRO A 59 1.89 8.57 10.23
C PRO A 59 3.15 8.97 9.46
N GLU A 60 4.18 9.46 10.16
CA GLU A 60 5.43 9.90 9.54
C GLU A 60 6.19 8.77 8.81
N ASP A 61 6.08 7.52 9.28
CA ASP A 61 6.72 6.37 8.63
C ASP A 61 6.10 6.06 7.26
N LEU A 62 4.86 6.50 7.03
CA LEU A 62 4.16 6.38 5.75
C LEU A 62 4.45 7.56 4.81
N LEU A 63 5.24 8.55 5.21
CA LEU A 63 5.58 9.74 4.42
C LEU A 63 7.01 9.66 3.86
N ILE A 64 7.72 10.79 3.87
CA ILE A 64 9.12 10.91 3.46
C ILE A 64 9.95 11.08 4.73
N THR A 65 10.97 10.25 4.91
CA THR A 65 11.85 10.28 6.09
C THR A 65 13.23 10.79 5.71
N PRO A 66 13.80 11.77 6.43
CA PRO A 66 15.19 12.17 6.25
C PRO A 66 16.12 11.08 6.81
N VAL A 67 17.11 10.68 6.02
CA VAL A 67 18.12 9.68 6.41
C VAL A 67 19.53 10.25 6.18
N LEU A 68 20.48 9.86 7.03
CA LEU A 68 21.89 10.20 6.85
C LEU A 68 22.44 9.40 5.67
N ALA A 69 22.88 10.12 4.64
CA ALA A 69 23.57 9.57 3.49
C ALA A 69 25.09 9.79 3.60
N GLU A 70 25.82 9.43 2.54
CA GLU A 70 27.27 9.58 2.50
C GLU A 70 27.70 11.04 2.72
N SER A 71 28.91 11.19 3.25
CA SER A 71 29.56 12.48 3.47
C SER A 71 28.76 13.47 4.34
N GLY A 72 27.88 12.98 5.22
CA GLY A 72 27.10 13.81 6.13
C GLY A 72 25.94 14.55 5.46
N THR A 73 25.54 14.13 4.26
CA THR A 73 24.38 14.69 3.56
C THR A 73 23.08 14.08 4.09
N ILE A 74 21.98 14.82 3.99
CA ILE A 74 20.64 14.30 4.29
C ILE A 74 19.99 13.87 2.97
N ALA A 75 19.62 12.60 2.87
CA ALA A 75 18.76 12.10 1.81
C ALA A 75 17.31 12.01 2.29
N TYR A 76 16.37 12.17 1.37
CA TYR A 76 14.95 12.07 1.64
C TYR A 76 14.42 10.78 1.03
N GLN A 77 14.04 9.83 1.88
CA GLN A 77 13.58 8.52 1.45
C GLN A 77 12.05 8.47 1.50
N ALA A 78 11.43 8.26 0.34
CA ALA A 78 9.99 8.04 0.25
C ALA A 78 9.61 6.65 0.81
N SER A 79 8.52 6.58 1.58
CA SER A 79 7.92 5.31 1.99
C SER A 79 7.41 4.50 0.80
N SER A 80 7.05 3.23 1.05
CA SER A 80 6.34 2.38 0.09
C SER A 80 5.04 3.04 -0.40
N LEU A 81 4.31 3.75 0.46
CA LEU A 81 3.06 4.42 0.10
C LEU A 81 3.32 5.63 -0.82
N VAL A 82 4.28 6.49 -0.45
CA VAL A 82 4.63 7.67 -1.26
C VAL A 82 5.21 7.25 -2.60
N THR A 83 6.09 6.24 -2.62
CA THR A 83 6.67 5.72 -3.87
C THR A 83 5.58 5.19 -4.80
N ALA A 84 4.60 4.46 -4.26
CA ALA A 84 3.48 3.97 -5.06
C ALA A 84 2.61 5.09 -5.62
N ALA A 85 2.32 6.12 -4.80
CA ALA A 85 1.57 7.29 -5.24
C ALA A 85 2.27 8.05 -6.37
N LEU A 86 3.60 8.24 -6.27
CA LEU A 86 4.38 8.96 -7.29
C LEU A 86 4.54 8.18 -8.60
N THR A 87 4.64 6.85 -8.52
CA THR A 87 4.92 6.00 -9.69
C THR A 87 3.65 5.40 -10.31
N GLY A 88 2.48 5.67 -9.73
CA GLY A 88 1.23 5.02 -10.14
C GLY A 88 1.24 3.51 -9.90
N ALA A 89 1.92 3.06 -8.85
CA ALA A 89 1.97 1.65 -8.46
C ALA A 89 0.91 1.33 -7.38
N VAL A 90 0.77 0.04 -7.05
CA VAL A 90 -0.10 -0.42 -5.96
C VAL A 90 0.70 -0.46 -4.66
N CYS A 91 0.14 0.08 -3.58
CA CYS A 91 0.65 -0.09 -2.22
C CYS A 91 -0.24 -1.05 -1.43
N VAL A 92 0.38 -1.95 -0.66
CA VAL A 92 -0.30 -2.78 0.34
C VAL A 92 0.23 -2.42 1.71
N LEU A 93 -0.66 -1.91 2.57
CA LEU A 93 -0.41 -1.77 4.00
C LEU A 93 -0.79 -3.10 4.68
N ASP A 94 0.18 -3.98 4.87
CA ASP A 94 -0.04 -5.30 5.46
C ASP A 94 -0.03 -5.21 7.00
N GLU A 95 -0.80 -6.07 7.67
CA GLU A 95 -1.02 -6.00 9.13
C GLU A 95 -1.49 -4.62 9.64
N GLY A 96 -2.17 -3.83 8.80
CA GLY A 96 -2.61 -2.47 9.15
C GLY A 96 -3.54 -2.39 10.38
N ASN A 97 -4.20 -3.48 10.76
CA ASN A 97 -4.96 -3.58 12.01
C ASN A 97 -4.11 -3.53 13.29
N ARG A 98 -2.77 -3.61 13.17
CA ARG A 98 -1.85 -3.47 14.30
C ARG A 98 -1.52 -2.02 14.61
N MET A 99 -1.71 -1.10 13.66
CA MET A 99 -1.46 0.32 13.88
C MET A 99 -2.36 0.86 14.98
N ASN A 100 -1.81 1.70 15.85
CA ASN A 100 -2.55 2.28 16.96
C ASN A 100 -3.67 3.19 16.45
N GLU A 101 -4.85 3.16 17.11
CA GLU A 101 -5.98 4.00 16.73
C GLU A 101 -5.72 5.51 16.85
N LYS A 102 -4.70 5.90 17.63
CA LYS A 102 -4.28 7.30 17.74
C LYS A 102 -3.23 7.71 16.70
N SER A 103 -2.78 6.77 15.86
CA SER A 103 -1.79 6.98 14.80
C SER A 103 -2.42 7.24 13.44
N TRP A 104 -3.71 7.59 13.37
CA TRP A 104 -4.40 7.96 12.12
C TRP A 104 -5.23 9.23 12.29
#